data_AF-A0A2H0WN20-F1
#
_entry.id   AF-A0A2H0WN20-F1
#
_cell.length_a   1.000
_cell.length_b   1.000
_cell.length_c   1.000
_cell.angle_alpha   90.00
_cell.angle_beta   90.00
_cell.angle_gamma   90.00
#
_symmetry.space_group_name_H-M   'P 1'
#
loop_
_entity.id
_entity.type
_entity.pdbx_description
1 polymer ?
#
loop_
_entity_poly.entity_id
_entity_poly.type
_entity_poly.pdbx_seq_one_letter_code
_entity_poly.pdbx_strand_id
1 'polypeptide(L)' 'MALNKFDQKSDGIADLYRSALYLAKGADKLGLEFLRKAREKLGRELVKSPDKLKNRQQKLLWAEKILDQYTKLRSSLS' A
#
# COMPACT_ATOMS: atom_id res chain seq x y z
N MET A 1 15.26 2.44 26.46
CA MET A 1 14.10 2.09 25.60
C MET A 1 14.63 1.58 24.27
N ALA A 2 14.80 0.27 24.14
CA ALA A 2 15.25 -0.35 22.90
C ALA A 2 14.09 -0.27 21.88
N LEU A 3 14.25 0.51 20.80
CA LEU A 3 13.32 0.50 19.68
C LEU A 3 13.37 -0.89 19.06
N ASN A 4 12.38 -1.70 19.41
CA ASN A 4 12.28 -3.07 18.99
C ASN A 4 12.17 -3.11 17.46
N LYS A 5 12.98 -3.98 16.84
CA LYS A 5 13.17 -4.24 15.41
C LYS A 5 11.93 -4.83 14.71
N PHE A 6 10.77 -4.65 15.33
CA PHE A 6 9.42 -4.94 14.87
C PHE A 6 8.86 -3.60 14.36
N ASP A 7 8.60 -3.39 13.08
CA ASP A 7 8.25 -4.42 12.13
C ASP A 7 8.25 -3.73 10.76
N GLN A 8 9.35 -3.86 10.00
CA GLN A 8 9.42 -3.31 8.63
C GLN A 8 8.18 -3.72 7.81
N LYS A 9 7.62 -4.90 8.10
CA LYS A 9 6.37 -5.38 7.52
C LYS A 9 5.17 -4.55 7.98
N SER A 10 4.95 -4.30 9.26
CA SER A 10 3.85 -3.45 9.76
C SER A 10 3.93 -2.02 9.22
N ASP A 11 5.14 -1.48 9.12
CA ASP A 11 5.40 -0.19 8.47
C ASP A 11 5.03 -0.21 6.98
N GLY A 12 5.35 -1.31 6.28
CA GLY A 12 4.94 -1.53 4.89
C GLY A 12 3.43 -1.71 4.74
N ILE A 13 2.77 -2.39 5.68
CA ILE A 13 1.31 -2.56 5.74
C ILE A 13 0.64 -1.20 5.96
N ALA A 14 1.17 -0.36 6.85
CA ALA A 14 0.69 1.01 7.05
C ALA A 14 0.85 1.87 5.77
N ASP A 15 1.96 1.71 5.06
CA ASP A 15 2.19 2.38 3.78
C ASP A 15 1.23 1.89 2.68
N LEU A 16 0.81 0.61 2.66
CA LEU A 16 -0.26 0.13 1.78
C LEU A 16 -1.59 0.83 2.06
N TYR A 17 -1.98 0.93 3.32
CA TYR A 17 -3.21 1.61 3.70
C TYR A 17 -3.20 3.09 3.29
N ARG A 18 -2.08 3.78 3.55
CA ARG A 18 -1.88 5.17 3.11
C ARG A 18 -1.97 5.28 1.59
N SER A 19 -1.33 4.37 0.86
CA SER A 19 -1.39 4.33 -0.60
C SER A 19 -2.83 4.26 -1.11
N ALA A 20 -3.63 3.31 -0.60
CA ALA A 20 -5.03 3.16 -0.96
C ALA A 20 -5.83 4.44 -0.67
N LEU A 21 -5.65 5.02 0.52
CA LEU A 21 -6.34 6.26 0.91
C LEU A 21 -6.02 7.44 -0.01
N TYR A 22 -4.74 7.66 -0.33
CA TYR A 22 -4.34 8.77 -1.18
C TYR A 22 -4.72 8.56 -2.65
N LEU A 23 -4.69 7.32 -3.15
CA LEU A 23 -5.20 6.97 -4.48
C LEU A 23 -6.72 7.22 -4.57
N ALA A 24 -7.49 6.85 -3.55
CA ALA A 24 -8.92 7.09 -3.51
C ALA A 24 -9.26 8.59 -3.45
N LYS A 25 -8.44 9.39 -2.76
CA LYS A 25 -8.56 10.86 -2.67
C LYS A 25 -8.11 11.59 -3.93
N GLY A 26 -7.53 10.90 -4.93
CA GLY A 26 -7.01 11.50 -6.16
C GLY A 26 -5.63 12.13 -6.02
N ALA A 27 -4.93 11.90 -4.90
CA ALA A 27 -3.56 12.33 -4.67
C ALA A 27 -2.59 11.26 -5.22
N ASP A 28 -2.60 11.06 -6.55
CA ASP A 28 -1.96 9.92 -7.21
C ASP A 28 -0.47 9.80 -6.91
N LYS A 29 0.26 10.92 -6.97
CA LYS A 29 1.72 10.95 -6.73
C LYS A 29 2.05 10.45 -5.32
N LEU A 30 1.32 10.94 -4.31
CA LEU A 30 1.50 10.50 -2.92
C LEU A 30 1.12 9.04 -2.75
N GLY A 31 -0.01 8.64 -3.32
CA GLY A 31 -0.48 7.26 -3.28
C GLY A 31 0.52 6.26 -3.88
N LEU A 32 1.12 6.61 -5.02
CA LEU A 32 2.15 5.81 -5.68
C LEU A 32 3.47 5.79 -4.88
N GLU A 33 3.87 6.91 -4.27
CA GLU A 33 5.06 6.95 -3.42
C GLU A 33 4.93 6.05 -2.19
N PHE A 34 3.76 6.04 -1.55
CA PHE A 34 3.48 5.10 -0.46
C PHE A 34 3.46 3.65 -0.94
N LEU A 35 2.93 3.39 -2.14
CA LEU A 35 2.96 2.05 -2.74
C LEU A 35 4.39 1.56 -3.00
N ARG A 36 5.26 2.46 -3.47
CA ARG A 36 6.68 2.18 -3.68
C ARG A 36 7.37 1.84 -2.35
N LYS A 37 7.15 2.64 -1.30
CA LYS A 37 7.68 2.36 0.05
C LYS A 37 7.19 1.03 0.59
N ALA A 38 5.90 0.73 0.43
CA ALA A 38 5.33 -0.56 0.80
C ALA A 38 5.99 -1.73 0.04
N ARG A 39 6.23 -1.58 -1.27
CA ARG A 39 6.96 -2.58 -2.09
C ARG A 39 8.37 -2.83 -1.61
N GLU A 40 9.09 -1.79 -1.21
CA GLU A 40 10.46 -1.90 -0.70
C GLU A 40 10.49 -2.65 0.64
N LYS A 41 9.48 -2.45 1.49
CA LYS A 41 9.40 -3.06 2.83
C LYS A 41 8.80 -4.47 2.85
N LEU A 42 7.77 -4.73 2.04
CA LEU A 42 7.04 -6.00 2.00
C LEU A 42 7.54 -6.96 0.92
N GLY A 43 8.22 -6.44 -0.10
CA GLY A 43 8.65 -7.20 -1.26
C GLY A 43 7.77 -6.94 -2.49
N ARG A 44 8.43 -6.88 -3.66
CA ARG A 44 7.79 -6.55 -4.94
C ARG A 44 6.74 -7.56 -5.40
N GLU A 45 6.81 -8.79 -4.90
CA GLU A 45 5.91 -9.89 -5.23
C GLU A 45 4.56 -9.77 -4.51
N LEU A 46 4.56 -9.23 -3.29
CA LEU A 46 3.35 -9.08 -2.49
C LEU A 46 2.52 -7.87 -2.90
N VAL A 47 3.17 -6.82 -3.40
CA VAL A 47 2.53 -5.53 -3.69
C VAL A 47 2.54 -5.26 -5.20
N LYS A 48 1.35 -5.30 -5.80
CA LYS A 48 1.14 -5.04 -7.23
C LYS A 48 1.05 -3.53 -7.45
N SER A 49 1.73 -3.03 -8.48
CA SER A 49 1.69 -1.61 -8.85
C SER A 49 0.95 -1.43 -10.18
N PRO A 50 0.08 -0.43 -10.32
CA PRO A 50 -0.42 -0.02 -11.62
C PRO A 50 0.71 0.58 -12.47
N ASP A 51 0.79 0.21 -13.75
CA ASP A 51 1.68 0.87 -14.71
C ASP A 51 1.20 2.28 -15.07
N LYS A 52 -0.13 2.48 -15.18
CA LYS A 52 -0.75 3.78 -15.47
C LYS A 52 -2.11 3.92 -14.80
N LEU A 53 -2.32 5.04 -14.11
CA LEU A 53 -3.59 5.44 -13.51
C LEU A 53 -4.22 6.55 -14.35
N LYS A 54 -4.88 6.19 -15.46
CA LYS A 54 -5.41 7.18 -16.41
C LYS A 54 -6.75 7.75 -15.98
N ASN A 55 -7.67 6.90 -15.52
CA ASN A 55 -9.05 7.30 -15.22
C ASN A 55 -9.37 7.21 -13.72
N ARG A 56 -10.29 8.05 -13.25
CA ARG A 56 -10.76 8.04 -11.84
C ARG A 56 -11.26 6.67 -11.40
N GLN A 57 -12.00 5.97 -12.26
CA GLN A 57 -12.50 4.62 -11.98
C GLN A 57 -11.35 3.61 -11.81
N GLN A 58 -10.28 3.71 -12.61
CA GLN A 58 -9.10 2.86 -12.46
C GLN A 58 -8.35 3.17 -11.16
N LYS A 59 -8.27 4.44 -10.76
CA LYS A 59 -7.67 4.85 -9.48
C LYS A 59 -8.41 4.27 -8.29
N LEU A 60 -9.74 4.34 -8.30
CA LEU A 60 -10.58 3.73 -7.26
C LEU A 60 -10.43 2.21 -7.24
N LEU A 61 -10.45 1.56 -8.40
CA LEU A 61 -10.25 0.11 -8.50
C LEU A 61 -8.89 -0.32 -7.93
N TRP A 62 -7.83 0.45 -8.22
CA TRP A 62 -6.51 0.15 -7.68
C TRP A 62 -6.40 0.45 -6.19
N ALA A 63 -7.03 1.53 -5.71
CA ALA A 63 -7.13 1.81 -4.29
C ALA A 63 -7.82 0.65 -3.53
N GLU A 64 -8.91 0.13 -4.08
CA GLU A 64 -9.63 -1.02 -3.52
C GLU A 64 -8.75 -2.27 -3.50
N LYS A 65 -8.08 -2.59 -4.62
CA LYS A 65 -7.14 -3.73 -4.68
C LYS A 65 -6.01 -3.63 -3.65
N ILE A 66 -5.45 -2.44 -3.44
CA ILE A 66 -4.39 -2.20 -2.46
C ILE A 66 -4.94 -2.34 -1.04
N LEU A 67 -6.17 -1.89 -0.79
CA LEU A 67 -6.86 -2.05 0.49
C LEU A 67 -7.16 -3.53 0.80
N ASP A 68 -7.55 -4.31 -0.21
CA ASP A 68 -7.69 -5.76 -0.12
C ASP A 68 -6.38 -6.44 0.28
N GLN A 69 -5.27 -6.05 -0.34
CA GLN A 69 -3.94 -6.55 0.00
C GLN A 69 -3.56 -6.22 1.44
N TYR A 70 -3.79 -4.96 1.87
CA TYR A 70 -3.61 -4.54 3.25
C TYR A 70 -4.42 -5.44 4.21
N THR A 71 -5.69 -5.66 3.90
CA THR A 71 -6.60 -6.43 4.76
C THR A 71 -6.15 -7.88 4.88
N LYS A 72 -5.76 -8.52 3.76
CA LYS A 72 -5.20 -9.88 3.76
C LYS A 72 -3.92 -10.00 4.58
N LEU A 73 -2.98 -9.07 4.38
CA LEU A 73 -1.71 -9.07 5.10
C LEU A 73 -1.91 -8.82 6.59
N ARG A 74 -2.83 -7.92 6.96
CA ARG A 74 -3.19 -7.65 8.35
C ARG A 74 -3.83 -8.86 9.02
N SER A 75 -4.77 -9.54 8.34
CA SER A 75 -5.39 -10.76 8.87
C SER A 75 -4.39 -11.92 8.97
N SER A 76 -3.39 -11.98 8.10
CA SER A 76 -2.31 -12.98 8.17
C SER A 76 -1.29 -12.72 9.29
N LEU A 77 -1.32 -11.54 9.91
CA LEU A 77 -0.43 -11.13 10.99
C LEU A 77 -1.08 -11.26 12.38
N SER A 78 -2.39 -11.57 12.45
CA SER A 78 -3.16 -11.76 13.69
C SER A 78 -3.19 -13.21 14.15
#